data_AF-A0A2I1CP10-F1
#
_entry.id   AF-A0A2I1CP10-F1
#
_cell.length_a   1.000
_cell.length_b   1.000
_cell.length_c   1.000
_cell.angle_alpha   90.00
_cell.angle_beta   90.00
_cell.angle_gamma   90.00
#
_symmetry.space_group_name_H-M   'P 1'
#
loop_
_entity.id
_entity.type
_entity.pdbx_description
1 polymer ?
#
loop_
_entity_poly.entity_id
_entity_poly.type
_entity_poly.pdbx_seq_one_letter_code
_entity_poly.pdbx_strand_id
1 'polypeptide(L)'
;MKAWLFFLPLVRCDVIWNGFFDANFTVDHFDKWSWSNQIPPYQWYIHGSQPTPHYLGLSAEFKNPASKVDAQGIRITIDNTASWNGQTMMRSEIIPQKAAGVNLGQGHLYYHFSVSTRETNAPDPSLEHQIAFFENHFTELKYGRLSGTADDNTLRWMVGGQTKWATQLVPGTWYNFAYDVDFDAKTVGLWASTGAEALKKVVENIGANTFTDSQDWHVGELRLDNGASAPAEDWFWSGVYIESGKVTTDVAGPW
;
A
#
# COMPACT_ATOMS: atom_id res chain seq x y z
N MET A 1 -33.22 10.09 42.90
CA MET A 1 -32.15 9.28 42.28
C MET A 1 -31.42 10.18 41.29
N LYS A 2 -30.15 10.51 41.51
CA LYS A 2 -29.34 11.32 40.58
C LYS A 2 -28.81 10.38 39.50
N ALA A 3 -29.33 10.49 38.28
CA ALA A 3 -28.79 9.78 37.13
C ALA A 3 -27.40 10.35 36.80
N TRP A 4 -26.37 9.54 36.95
CA TRP A 4 -25.05 9.84 36.42
C TRP A 4 -25.04 9.43 34.95
N LEU A 5 -25.03 10.40 34.04
CA LEU A 5 -24.72 10.14 32.64
C LEU A 5 -23.22 9.80 32.55
N PHE A 6 -22.91 8.53 32.35
CA PHE A 6 -21.61 8.11 31.86
C PHE A 6 -21.56 8.39 30.34
N PHE A 7 -20.79 9.40 29.95
CA PHE A 7 -20.33 9.51 28.56
C PHE A 7 -19.26 8.44 28.36
N LEU A 8 -19.65 7.30 27.79
CA LEU A 8 -18.68 6.39 27.20
C LEU A 8 -18.05 7.12 26.01
N PRO A 9 -16.71 7.22 25.90
CA PRO A 9 -16.10 7.72 24.70
C PRO A 9 -16.50 6.78 23.56
N LEU A 10 -17.16 7.32 22.52
CA LEU A 10 -17.34 6.59 21.28
C LEU A 10 -15.92 6.33 20.73
N VAL A 11 -15.48 5.07 20.72
CA VAL A 11 -14.26 4.71 19.99
C VAL A 11 -14.58 4.91 18.51
N ARG A 12 -14.07 6.01 17.96
CA ARG A 12 -14.28 6.45 16.57
C ARG A 12 -13.05 6.05 15.74
N CYS A 13 -13.23 5.72 14.46
CA CYS A 13 -12.13 5.68 13.51
C CYS A 13 -11.79 7.11 13.07
N ASP A 14 -10.52 7.48 13.11
CA ASP A 14 -10.07 8.79 12.66
C ASP A 14 -9.02 8.60 11.55
N VAL A 15 -9.38 8.97 10.32
CA VAL A 15 -8.45 8.99 9.17
C VAL A 15 -7.44 10.10 9.38
N ILE A 16 -6.17 9.72 9.59
CA ILE A 16 -5.07 10.65 9.89
C ILE A 16 -4.29 11.06 8.63
N TRP A 17 -4.34 10.25 7.57
CA TRP A 17 -3.88 10.60 6.23
C TRP A 17 -4.77 9.93 5.19
N ASN A 18 -5.12 10.71 4.16
CA ASN A 18 -6.04 10.30 3.12
C ASN A 18 -5.30 10.27 1.77
N GLY A 19 -5.19 9.07 1.18
CA GLY A 19 -4.59 8.82 -0.12
C GLY A 19 -5.60 8.54 -1.23
N PHE A 20 -6.89 8.81 -1.02
CA PHE A 20 -7.93 8.58 -2.02
C PHE A 20 -7.78 9.53 -3.21
N PHE A 21 -8.14 9.04 -4.40
CA PHE A 21 -8.18 9.85 -5.61
C PHE A 21 -9.60 10.33 -5.88
N ASP A 22 -9.80 11.65 -5.82
CA ASP A 22 -11.03 12.28 -6.29
C ASP A 22 -11.11 12.27 -7.83
N ALA A 23 -12.30 12.50 -8.38
CA ALA A 23 -12.55 12.37 -9.83
C ALA A 23 -11.80 13.41 -10.70
N ASN A 24 -11.29 14.48 -10.09
CA ASN A 24 -10.53 15.54 -10.76
C ASN A 24 -9.02 15.37 -10.58
N PHE A 25 -8.57 14.41 -9.77
CA PHE A 25 -7.16 14.09 -9.61
C PHE A 25 -6.66 13.39 -10.88
N THR A 26 -5.59 13.92 -11.45
CA THR A 26 -4.99 13.42 -12.69
C THR A 26 -3.52 13.10 -12.47
N VAL A 27 -2.93 12.33 -13.38
CA VAL A 27 -1.49 11.98 -13.32
C VAL A 27 -0.59 13.22 -13.27
N ASP A 28 -0.97 14.31 -13.93
CA ASP A 28 -0.26 15.60 -13.89
C ASP A 28 -0.19 16.23 -12.48
N HIS A 29 -1.03 15.80 -11.53
CA HIS A 29 -0.95 16.29 -10.16
C HIS A 29 0.28 15.76 -9.42
N PHE A 30 0.78 14.57 -9.77
CA PHE A 30 2.02 14.05 -9.18
C PHE A 30 3.22 14.93 -9.54
N ASP A 31 3.26 15.49 -10.76
CA ASP A 31 4.34 16.37 -11.23
C ASP A 31 4.34 17.77 -10.58
N LYS A 32 3.28 18.12 -9.84
CA LYS A 32 3.21 19.37 -9.06
C LYS A 32 3.93 19.26 -7.72
N TRP A 33 4.16 18.04 -7.22
CA TRP A 33 4.97 17.80 -6.04
C TRP A 33 6.46 17.94 -6.39
N SER A 34 7.24 18.52 -5.47
CA SER A 34 8.70 18.50 -5.55
C SER A 34 9.30 18.66 -4.16
N TRP A 35 10.62 18.43 -4.03
CA TRP A 35 11.35 18.71 -2.80
C TRP A 35 11.23 20.17 -2.32
N SER A 36 11.01 21.13 -3.23
CA SER A 36 10.78 22.54 -2.88
C SER A 36 9.30 22.91 -2.78
N ASN A 37 8.38 22.02 -3.14
CA ASN A 37 6.94 22.22 -3.14
C ASN A 37 6.21 20.93 -2.75
N GLN A 38 6.30 20.55 -1.48
CA GLN A 38 5.79 19.29 -0.94
C GLN A 38 4.27 19.34 -0.69
N ILE A 39 3.48 19.30 -1.77
CA ILE A 39 2.01 19.35 -1.71
C ILE A 39 1.38 17.95 -1.49
N PRO A 40 0.28 17.84 -0.73
CA PRO A 40 -0.41 16.56 -0.53
C PRO A 40 -1.08 16.04 -1.82
N PRO A 41 -1.44 14.74 -1.89
CA PRO A 41 -1.33 13.73 -0.82
C PRO A 41 -0.13 12.80 -0.96
N TYR A 42 0.59 12.82 -2.08
CA TYR A 42 1.69 11.90 -2.38
C TYR A 42 2.97 12.62 -2.78
N GLN A 43 4.10 12.07 -2.33
CA GLN A 43 5.42 12.33 -2.86
C GLN A 43 5.64 11.45 -4.09
N TRP A 44 6.22 12.03 -5.13
CA TRP A 44 6.53 11.33 -6.38
C TRP A 44 7.95 11.67 -6.82
N TYR A 45 8.87 10.73 -6.55
CA TYR A 45 10.27 10.86 -6.94
C TYR A 45 10.99 9.54 -7.16
N ILE A 46 10.40 8.41 -6.73
CA ILE A 46 10.96 7.06 -6.94
C ILE A 46 10.33 6.48 -8.20
N HIS A 47 10.93 6.85 -9.32
CA HIS A 47 10.49 6.43 -10.65
C HIS A 47 11.64 6.45 -11.64
N GLY A 48 11.38 5.88 -12.81
CA GLY A 48 12.31 5.87 -13.93
C GLY A 48 12.37 7.18 -14.72
N SER A 49 12.98 7.11 -15.91
CA SER A 49 13.24 8.30 -16.75
C SER A 49 12.10 8.73 -17.68
N GLN A 50 11.06 7.91 -17.83
CA GLN A 50 9.92 8.21 -18.69
C GLN A 50 8.96 9.23 -18.03
N PRO A 51 8.05 9.86 -18.80
CA PRO A 51 7.03 10.74 -18.25
C PRO A 51 6.11 10.02 -17.26
N THR A 52 5.58 10.74 -16.26
CA THR A 52 4.69 10.18 -15.23
C THR A 52 3.53 9.33 -15.75
N PRO A 53 2.81 9.68 -16.84
CA PRO A 53 1.75 8.83 -17.40
C PRO A 53 2.20 7.46 -17.92
N HIS A 54 3.52 7.25 -18.09
CA HIS A 54 4.10 5.95 -18.40
C HIS A 54 4.00 5.01 -17.20
N TYR A 55 4.33 5.51 -16.00
CA TYR A 55 4.36 4.74 -14.76
C TYR A 55 3.01 4.74 -14.04
N LEU A 56 2.25 5.83 -14.11
CA LEU A 56 1.01 6.02 -13.36
C LEU A 56 -0.17 6.22 -14.29
N GLY A 57 -1.31 5.63 -13.95
CA GLY A 57 -2.59 5.87 -14.63
C GLY A 57 -3.74 5.92 -13.64
N LEU A 58 -4.69 6.84 -13.81
CA LEU A 58 -5.86 6.98 -12.93
C LEU A 58 -7.14 6.71 -13.70
N SER A 59 -8.01 5.86 -13.14
CA SER A 59 -9.30 5.52 -13.75
C SER A 59 -10.26 4.96 -12.71
N ALA A 60 -11.57 5.17 -12.93
CA ALA A 60 -12.61 4.49 -12.16
C ALA A 60 -12.58 2.96 -12.33
N GLU A 61 -11.94 2.45 -13.39
CA GLU A 61 -11.76 1.01 -13.65
C GLU A 61 -10.57 0.40 -12.87
N PHE A 62 -9.75 1.22 -12.23
CA PHE A 62 -8.52 0.80 -11.55
C PHE A 62 -8.69 0.65 -10.03
N LYS A 63 -9.92 0.73 -9.51
CA LYS A 63 -10.23 0.55 -8.09
C LYS A 63 -11.04 -0.70 -7.80
N ASN A 64 -11.05 -1.12 -6.53
CA ASN A 64 -12.00 -2.10 -6.05
C ASN A 64 -13.42 -1.55 -6.28
N PRO A 65 -14.28 -2.23 -7.07
CA PRO A 65 -15.65 -1.76 -7.33
C PRO A 65 -16.50 -1.61 -6.06
N ALA A 66 -16.12 -2.29 -4.97
CA ALA A 66 -16.77 -2.17 -3.67
C ALA A 66 -16.37 -0.88 -2.91
N SER A 67 -15.21 -0.27 -3.20
CA SER A 67 -14.79 1.00 -2.60
C SER A 67 -15.69 2.14 -3.06
N LYS A 68 -16.21 2.91 -2.10
CA LYS A 68 -17.05 4.10 -2.34
C LYS A 68 -16.32 5.40 -2.04
N VAL A 69 -15.18 5.34 -1.36
CA VAL A 69 -14.38 6.51 -0.98
C VAL A 69 -13.48 6.99 -2.11
N ASP A 70 -13.01 6.08 -2.97
CA ASP A 70 -12.26 6.44 -4.17
C ASP A 70 -13.20 6.71 -5.35
N ALA A 71 -13.01 7.84 -6.01
CA ALA A 71 -13.60 8.04 -7.34
C ALA A 71 -12.82 7.25 -8.41
N GLN A 72 -11.50 7.12 -8.22
CA GLN A 72 -10.58 6.45 -9.14
C GLN A 72 -9.59 5.57 -8.36
N GLY A 73 -9.12 4.50 -8.99
CA GLY A 73 -7.92 3.81 -8.52
C GLY A 73 -6.73 4.20 -9.38
N ILE A 74 -5.55 3.74 -8.98
CA ILE A 74 -4.30 3.98 -9.69
C ILE A 74 -3.72 2.67 -10.22
N ARG A 75 -3.31 2.68 -11.49
CA ARG A 75 -2.38 1.70 -12.05
C ARG A 75 -0.97 2.22 -11.80
N ILE A 76 -0.15 1.41 -11.16
CA ILE A 76 1.29 1.64 -11.02
C ILE A 76 1.96 0.59 -11.91
N THR A 77 2.88 1.07 -12.75
CA THR A 77 3.56 0.29 -13.77
C THR A 77 5.06 0.34 -13.50
N ILE A 78 5.70 -0.83 -13.56
CA ILE A 78 7.15 -0.96 -13.68
C ILE A 78 7.51 -1.61 -15.01
N ASP A 79 8.60 -1.16 -15.60
CA ASP A 79 9.21 -1.76 -16.79
C ASP A 79 10.73 -1.55 -16.75
N ASN A 80 11.44 -1.93 -17.81
CA ASN A 80 12.91 -1.78 -17.88
C ASN A 80 13.42 -0.33 -17.79
N THR A 81 12.53 0.67 -17.86
CA THR A 81 12.90 2.09 -17.68
C THR A 81 12.67 2.59 -16.26
N ALA A 82 11.96 1.83 -15.41
CA ALA A 82 11.62 2.15 -14.02
C ALA A 82 12.81 2.03 -13.05
N SER A 83 14.03 2.31 -13.52
CA SER A 83 15.23 2.35 -12.69
C SER A 83 15.39 3.74 -12.07
N TRP A 84 15.24 3.82 -10.75
CA TRP A 84 15.48 5.05 -9.99
C TRP A 84 16.95 5.14 -9.57
N ASN A 85 17.59 6.30 -9.77
CA ASN A 85 18.99 6.56 -9.37
C ASN A 85 20.02 5.53 -9.87
N GLY A 86 19.78 4.91 -11.03
CA GLY A 86 20.69 3.91 -11.62
C GLY A 86 20.72 2.57 -10.86
N GLN A 87 19.73 2.32 -10.01
CA GLN A 87 19.55 1.03 -9.34
C GLN A 87 19.24 -0.08 -10.35
N THR A 88 19.59 -1.31 -10.00
CA THR A 88 19.28 -2.49 -10.82
C THR A 88 17.86 -3.02 -10.57
N MET A 89 17.14 -2.46 -9.61
CA MET A 89 15.75 -2.79 -9.28
C MET A 89 14.79 -1.88 -10.06
N MET A 90 13.66 -2.42 -10.48
CA MET A 90 12.60 -1.65 -11.11
C MET A 90 11.61 -1.17 -10.05
N ARG A 91 11.33 0.14 -10.03
CA ARG A 91 10.61 0.81 -8.94
C ARG A 91 9.70 1.90 -9.49
N SER A 92 8.45 1.85 -9.06
CA SER A 92 7.47 2.93 -9.20
C SER A 92 6.72 3.03 -7.88
N GLU A 93 7.03 4.04 -7.08
CA GLU A 93 6.55 4.14 -5.71
C GLU A 93 6.10 5.57 -5.40
N ILE A 94 4.91 5.69 -4.82
CA ILE A 94 4.41 6.93 -4.22
C ILE A 94 4.46 6.79 -2.70
N ILE A 95 4.81 7.86 -2.01
CA ILE A 95 4.95 7.89 -0.54
C ILE A 95 3.94 8.90 0.02
N PRO A 96 3.32 8.68 1.19
CA PRO A 96 2.48 9.68 1.83
C PRO A 96 3.18 11.05 1.97
N GLN A 97 2.58 12.09 1.39
CA GLN A 97 2.90 13.47 1.73
C GLN A 97 1.93 13.91 2.83
N LYS A 98 2.39 13.78 4.07
CA LYS A 98 1.60 14.18 5.23
C LYS A 98 1.52 15.69 5.40
N ALA A 99 0.45 16.14 6.07
CA ALA A 99 0.36 17.51 6.56
C ALA A 99 1.38 17.78 7.68
N ALA A 100 1.70 19.06 7.91
CA ALA A 100 2.55 19.48 9.01
C ALA A 100 1.96 19.03 10.36
N GLY A 101 2.81 18.51 11.25
CA GLY A 101 2.41 18.04 12.59
C GLY A 101 1.73 16.66 12.64
N VAL A 102 1.35 16.06 11.51
CA VAL A 102 0.89 14.67 11.48
C VAL A 102 2.09 13.74 11.71
N ASN A 103 1.88 12.67 12.49
CA ASN A 103 2.85 11.60 12.71
C ASN A 103 2.19 10.27 12.35
N LEU A 104 2.76 9.57 11.37
CA LEU A 104 2.27 8.27 10.90
C LEU A 104 2.98 7.11 11.63
N GLY A 105 3.89 7.38 12.56
CA GLY A 105 4.70 6.38 13.27
C GLY A 105 4.51 6.35 14.78
N GLN A 106 3.34 6.73 15.28
CA GLN A 106 3.09 6.85 16.72
C GLN A 106 1.75 6.23 17.11
N GLY A 107 1.73 5.56 18.26
CA GLY A 107 0.54 4.89 18.77
C GLY A 107 0.15 3.68 17.93
N HIS A 108 -1.15 3.40 17.91
CA HIS A 108 -1.73 2.28 17.19
C HIS A 108 -2.48 2.76 15.95
N LEU A 109 -1.97 2.39 14.77
CA LEU A 109 -2.44 2.83 13.47
C LEU A 109 -2.76 1.66 12.54
N TYR A 110 -3.67 1.90 11.60
CA TYR A 110 -4.04 0.97 10.55
C TYR A 110 -3.68 1.54 9.19
N TYR A 111 -2.84 0.84 8.44
CA TYR A 111 -2.41 1.22 7.09
C TYR A 111 -3.20 0.42 6.06
N HIS A 112 -4.21 1.06 5.49
CA HIS A 112 -5.14 0.44 4.55
C HIS A 112 -4.67 0.61 3.11
N PHE A 113 -4.87 -0.45 2.33
CA PHE A 113 -4.72 -0.45 0.88
C PHE A 113 -5.41 -1.68 0.30
N SER A 114 -5.84 -1.58 -0.95
CA SER A 114 -6.32 -2.72 -1.73
C SER A 114 -5.51 -2.82 -3.01
N VAL A 115 -5.17 -4.05 -3.41
CA VAL A 115 -4.39 -4.34 -4.62
C VAL A 115 -5.07 -5.36 -5.52
N SER A 116 -4.84 -5.25 -6.81
CA SER A 116 -5.23 -6.24 -7.81
C SER A 116 -4.23 -6.25 -8.97
N THR A 117 -4.27 -7.31 -9.76
CA THR A 117 -3.51 -7.43 -11.02
C THR A 117 -4.46 -7.81 -12.15
N ARG A 118 -3.98 -7.82 -13.39
CA ARG A 118 -4.72 -8.31 -14.55
C ARG A 118 -3.89 -9.35 -15.29
N GLU A 119 -4.51 -10.07 -16.24
CA GLU A 119 -3.77 -10.99 -17.10
C GLU A 119 -2.81 -10.26 -18.04
N THR A 120 -3.22 -9.07 -18.52
CA THR A 120 -2.32 -8.16 -19.25
C THR A 120 -1.33 -7.54 -18.28
N ASN A 121 -0.04 -7.58 -18.63
CA ASN A 121 1.05 -7.08 -17.80
C ASN A 121 1.02 -7.67 -16.37
N ALA A 122 0.70 -8.96 -16.26
CA ALA A 122 0.72 -9.67 -14.99
C ALA A 122 2.16 -9.68 -14.40
N PRO A 123 2.33 -9.52 -13.08
CA PRO A 123 3.63 -9.62 -12.44
C PRO A 123 4.29 -10.98 -12.65
N ASP A 124 5.62 -11.01 -12.84
CA ASP A 124 6.34 -12.25 -13.15
C ASP A 124 6.59 -13.09 -11.89
N PRO A 125 6.01 -14.30 -11.75
CA PRO A 125 6.23 -15.14 -10.56
C PRO A 125 7.67 -15.63 -10.41
N SER A 126 8.52 -15.48 -11.43
CA SER A 126 9.95 -15.82 -11.41
C SER A 126 10.85 -14.69 -10.92
N LEU A 127 10.29 -13.55 -10.49
CA LEU A 127 11.02 -12.43 -9.91
C LEU A 127 10.48 -12.09 -8.52
N GLU A 128 11.36 -11.61 -7.63
CA GLU A 128 10.94 -11.17 -6.30
C GLU A 128 10.39 -9.74 -6.38
N HIS A 129 9.22 -9.54 -5.78
CA HIS A 129 8.59 -8.25 -5.65
C HIS A 129 8.45 -7.87 -4.18
N GLN A 130 8.61 -6.59 -3.88
CA GLN A 130 8.35 -5.95 -2.59
C GLN A 130 7.28 -4.89 -2.80
N ILE A 131 6.19 -4.97 -2.04
CA ILE A 131 4.94 -4.26 -2.31
C ILE A 131 4.43 -3.67 -1.00
N ALA A 132 3.95 -2.42 -1.02
CA ALA A 132 3.40 -1.73 0.15
C ALA A 132 4.36 -1.72 1.37
N PHE A 133 5.67 -1.61 1.14
CA PHE A 133 6.69 -1.86 2.16
C PHE A 133 7.09 -0.58 2.92
N PHE A 134 7.58 -0.75 4.15
CA PHE A 134 8.33 0.32 4.82
C PHE A 134 9.82 0.21 4.47
N GLU A 135 10.56 1.32 4.44
CA GLU A 135 11.99 1.35 4.07
C GLU A 135 12.86 0.40 4.90
N ASN A 136 12.53 0.18 6.18
CA ASN A 136 13.26 -0.77 7.02
C ASN A 136 12.78 -2.24 6.89
N HIS A 137 11.79 -2.50 6.03
CA HIS A 137 11.13 -3.78 5.78
C HIS A 137 10.63 -4.49 7.07
N PHE A 138 10.20 -3.75 8.10
CA PHE A 138 9.61 -4.37 9.28
C PHE A 138 8.33 -5.15 8.94
N THR A 139 7.56 -4.66 7.97
CA THR A 139 6.45 -5.35 7.34
C THR A 139 6.30 -4.92 5.87
N GLU A 140 5.82 -5.84 5.04
CA GLU A 140 5.62 -5.64 3.60
C GLU A 140 4.77 -6.78 3.01
N LEU A 141 4.28 -6.61 1.79
CA LEU A 141 3.90 -7.72 0.93
C LEU A 141 5.08 -8.13 0.05
N LYS A 142 5.17 -9.42 -0.27
CA LYS A 142 6.05 -9.93 -1.32
C LYS A 142 5.29 -10.81 -2.31
N TYR A 143 5.69 -10.79 -3.57
CA TYR A 143 5.15 -11.64 -4.62
C TYR A 143 6.25 -12.29 -5.45
N GLY A 144 5.92 -13.42 -6.07
CA GLY A 144 6.82 -14.20 -6.90
C GLY A 144 7.77 -15.05 -6.08
N ARG A 145 8.83 -15.54 -6.71
CA ARG A 145 9.92 -16.21 -6.01
C ARG A 145 10.49 -15.31 -4.92
N LEU A 146 10.96 -15.90 -3.84
CA LEU A 146 11.88 -15.23 -2.94
C LEU A 146 13.32 -15.47 -3.41
N SER A 147 14.24 -14.58 -3.06
CA SER A 147 15.64 -14.72 -3.40
C SER A 147 16.19 -16.08 -2.95
N GLY A 148 16.73 -16.86 -3.90
CA GLY A 148 17.24 -18.20 -3.67
C GLY A 148 16.19 -19.32 -3.59
N THR A 149 14.90 -19.04 -3.80
CA THR A 149 13.83 -20.06 -3.87
C THR A 149 13.40 -20.35 -5.31
N ALA A 150 12.57 -21.37 -5.49
CA ALA A 150 11.89 -21.64 -6.76
C ALA A 150 10.81 -20.60 -7.07
N ASP A 151 10.41 -20.54 -8.34
CA ASP A 151 9.32 -19.69 -8.83
C ASP A 151 7.99 -20.11 -8.23
N ASP A 152 7.16 -19.13 -7.85
CA ASP A 152 5.84 -19.40 -7.31
C ASP A 152 4.90 -18.19 -7.43
N ASN A 153 3.59 -18.45 -7.51
CA ASN A 153 2.56 -17.43 -7.71
C ASN A 153 1.95 -16.94 -6.38
N THR A 154 2.75 -16.87 -5.31
CA THR A 154 2.23 -16.59 -3.97
C THR A 154 2.38 -15.12 -3.59
N LEU A 155 1.27 -14.47 -3.25
CA LEU A 155 1.27 -13.20 -2.54
C LEU A 155 1.42 -13.47 -1.04
N ARG A 156 2.42 -12.85 -0.42
CA ARG A 156 2.81 -13.08 0.96
C ARG A 156 2.76 -11.79 1.74
N TRP A 157 2.36 -11.87 3.00
CA TRP A 157 2.64 -10.83 3.97
C TRP A 157 3.79 -11.24 4.88
N MET A 158 4.72 -10.31 5.06
CA MET A 158 5.99 -10.52 5.72
C MET A 158 6.08 -9.67 6.98
N VAL A 159 6.76 -10.21 8.00
CA VAL A 159 7.21 -9.46 9.17
C VAL A 159 8.68 -9.81 9.42
N GLY A 160 9.55 -8.79 9.39
CA GLY A 160 11.00 -8.98 9.54
C GLY A 160 11.58 -9.96 8.52
N GLY A 161 11.13 -9.88 7.26
CA GLY A 161 11.57 -10.77 6.18
C GLY A 161 11.05 -12.21 6.25
N GLN A 162 10.11 -12.53 7.14
CA GLN A 162 9.53 -13.88 7.28
C GLN A 162 8.05 -13.89 6.92
N THR A 163 7.63 -14.85 6.09
CA THR A 163 6.23 -15.04 5.72
C THR A 163 5.38 -15.39 6.93
N LYS A 164 4.29 -14.65 7.15
CA LYS A 164 3.32 -14.90 8.23
C LYS A 164 1.93 -15.22 7.71
N TRP A 165 1.62 -14.74 6.52
CA TRP A 165 0.38 -15.05 5.80
C TRP A 165 0.67 -15.13 4.30
N ALA A 166 -0.10 -15.94 3.58
CA ALA A 166 0.08 -16.13 2.15
C ALA A 166 -1.22 -16.55 1.47
N THR A 167 -1.35 -16.21 0.19
CA THR A 167 -2.41 -16.67 -0.71
C THR A 167 -1.88 -16.75 -2.15
N GLN A 168 -2.61 -17.42 -3.04
CA GLN A 168 -2.29 -17.38 -4.47
C GLN A 168 -2.79 -16.07 -5.07
N LEU A 169 -1.98 -15.44 -5.93
CA LEU A 169 -2.37 -14.26 -6.67
C LEU A 169 -3.24 -14.67 -7.87
N VAL A 170 -4.47 -14.18 -7.92
CA VAL A 170 -5.43 -14.48 -8.98
C VAL A 170 -5.75 -13.17 -9.70
N PRO A 171 -5.41 -13.02 -10.99
CA PRO A 171 -5.73 -11.82 -11.76
C PRO A 171 -7.22 -11.44 -11.67
N GLY A 172 -7.49 -10.14 -11.56
CA GLY A 172 -8.83 -9.57 -11.40
C GLY A 172 -9.42 -9.68 -9.99
N THR A 173 -8.78 -10.41 -9.07
CA THR A 173 -9.19 -10.45 -7.66
C THR A 173 -8.64 -9.22 -6.95
N TRP A 174 -9.50 -8.50 -6.22
CA TRP A 174 -9.09 -7.45 -5.29
C TRP A 174 -8.74 -8.07 -3.95
N TYR A 175 -7.55 -7.78 -3.44
CA TYR A 175 -7.07 -8.16 -2.12
C TYR A 175 -7.01 -6.91 -1.26
N ASN A 176 -7.79 -6.89 -0.18
CA ASN A 176 -7.91 -5.74 0.71
C ASN A 176 -7.06 -6.03 1.95
N PHE A 177 -6.27 -5.06 2.40
CA PHE A 177 -5.37 -5.20 3.53
C PHE A 177 -5.49 -4.01 4.49
N ALA A 178 -5.23 -4.28 5.76
CA ALA A 178 -4.79 -3.27 6.70
C ALA A 178 -3.64 -3.83 7.56
N TYR A 179 -2.48 -3.17 7.54
CA TYR A 179 -1.46 -3.45 8.54
C TYR A 179 -1.90 -2.85 9.87
N ASP A 180 -1.97 -3.69 10.89
CA ASP A 180 -2.34 -3.34 12.27
C ASP A 180 -1.05 -3.05 13.03
N VAL A 181 -0.58 -1.79 13.04
CA VAL A 181 0.74 -1.42 13.56
C VAL A 181 0.59 -0.70 14.90
N ASP A 182 1.12 -1.30 15.96
CA ASP A 182 1.28 -0.63 17.24
C ASP A 182 2.76 -0.25 17.42
N PHE A 183 3.05 1.04 17.18
CA PHE A 183 4.40 1.60 17.27
C PHE A 183 4.89 1.70 18.71
N ASP A 184 3.99 1.82 19.69
CA ASP A 184 4.33 1.91 21.11
C ASP A 184 4.68 0.52 21.66
N ALA A 185 3.88 -0.50 21.32
CA ALA A 185 4.12 -1.89 21.70
C ALA A 185 5.14 -2.61 20.80
N LYS A 186 5.53 -2.00 19.68
CA LYS A 186 6.43 -2.56 18.66
C LYS A 186 5.92 -3.87 18.07
N THR A 187 4.68 -3.85 17.61
CA THR A 187 4.04 -5.02 17.01
C THR A 187 3.32 -4.70 15.72
N VAL A 188 3.17 -5.71 14.87
CA VAL A 188 2.37 -5.62 13.66
C VAL A 188 1.52 -6.88 13.44
N GLY A 189 0.26 -6.70 13.08
CA GLY A 189 -0.68 -7.73 12.66
C GLY A 189 -1.22 -7.46 11.25
N LEU A 190 -2.07 -8.37 10.76
CA LEU A 190 -2.67 -8.25 9.42
C LEU A 190 -4.17 -8.45 9.46
N TRP A 191 -4.89 -7.49 8.88
CA TRP A 191 -6.25 -7.66 8.42
C TRP A 191 -6.27 -7.88 6.92
N ALA A 192 -7.07 -8.83 6.45
CA ALA A 192 -7.20 -9.11 5.03
C ALA A 192 -8.62 -9.57 4.64
N SER A 193 -8.98 -9.36 3.39
CA SER A 193 -10.15 -9.93 2.72
C SER A 193 -9.98 -9.89 1.20
N THR A 194 -10.97 -10.39 0.45
CA THR A 194 -11.01 -10.26 -1.01
C THR A 194 -12.33 -9.68 -1.49
N GLY A 195 -12.29 -9.05 -2.67
CA GLY A 195 -13.47 -8.46 -3.32
C GLY A 195 -14.18 -7.46 -2.42
N ALA A 196 -15.48 -7.70 -2.19
CA ALA A 196 -16.34 -6.86 -1.35
C ALA A 196 -16.43 -7.32 0.12
N GLU A 197 -15.71 -8.38 0.51
CA GLU A 197 -15.80 -8.88 1.88
C GLU A 197 -15.17 -7.92 2.89
N ALA A 198 -15.77 -7.81 4.08
CA ALA A 198 -15.18 -7.07 5.17
C ALA A 198 -13.85 -7.69 5.62
N LEU A 199 -12.89 -6.83 5.98
CA LEU A 199 -11.60 -7.22 6.53
C LEU A 199 -11.77 -8.09 7.78
N LYS A 200 -10.98 -9.15 7.87
CA LYS A 200 -10.85 -9.99 9.06
C LYS A 200 -9.41 -9.98 9.51
N LYS A 201 -9.17 -9.98 10.82
CA LYS A 201 -7.83 -10.16 11.36
C LYS A 201 -7.37 -11.58 11.06
N VAL A 202 -6.44 -11.73 10.12
CA VAL A 202 -5.92 -13.02 9.66
C VAL A 202 -4.62 -13.40 10.35
N VAL A 203 -3.91 -12.42 10.91
CA VAL A 203 -2.77 -12.65 11.80
C VAL A 203 -2.82 -11.66 12.96
N GLU A 204 -2.70 -12.18 14.18
CA GLU A 204 -2.56 -11.37 15.39
C GLU A 204 -1.24 -10.60 15.41
N ASN A 205 -1.18 -9.53 16.20
CA ASN A 205 0.01 -8.71 16.31
C ASN A 205 1.19 -9.51 16.86
N ILE A 206 2.33 -9.43 16.18
CA ILE A 206 3.59 -10.05 16.57
C ILE A 206 4.69 -9.00 16.66
N GLY A 207 5.72 -9.26 17.46
CA GLY A 207 6.84 -8.34 17.66
C GLY A 207 7.60 -8.02 16.36
N ALA A 208 7.85 -6.74 16.11
CA ALA A 208 8.58 -6.24 14.95
C ALA A 208 9.35 -4.96 15.30
N ASN A 209 10.35 -4.61 14.49
CA ASN A 209 11.07 -3.33 14.64
C ASN A 209 10.28 -2.19 13.97
N THR A 210 9.08 -1.90 14.48
CA THR A 210 8.17 -0.90 13.90
C THR A 210 8.79 0.49 14.04
N PHE A 211 9.24 1.04 12.92
CA PHE A 211 9.76 2.40 12.84
C PHE A 211 9.37 2.97 11.47
N THR A 212 8.97 4.23 11.49
CA THR A 212 8.73 5.04 10.29
C THR A 212 9.06 6.49 10.64
N ASP A 213 9.65 7.22 9.69
CA ASP A 213 9.80 8.68 9.79
C ASP A 213 8.57 9.44 9.23
N SER A 214 7.48 8.71 8.97
CA SER A 214 6.26 9.15 8.28
C SER A 214 6.44 9.52 6.80
N GLN A 215 7.57 9.18 6.19
CA GLN A 215 7.92 9.45 4.80
C GLN A 215 8.63 8.26 4.14
N ASP A 216 8.37 7.04 4.64
CA ASP A 216 9.10 5.83 4.27
C ASP A 216 8.17 4.60 4.12
N TRP A 217 6.86 4.84 3.93
CA TRP A 217 5.92 3.80 3.50
C TRP A 217 5.68 3.94 2.00
N HIS A 218 6.08 2.91 1.26
CA HIS A 218 6.12 2.87 -0.20
C HIS A 218 4.85 2.22 -0.72
N VAL A 219 3.94 3.02 -1.25
CA VAL A 219 2.75 2.55 -1.98
C VAL A 219 3.17 2.35 -3.43
N GLY A 220 3.26 1.09 -3.85
CA GLY A 220 3.80 0.71 -5.15
C GLY A 220 4.61 -0.57 -5.04
N GLU A 221 5.46 -0.79 -6.04
CA GLU A 221 6.20 -2.03 -6.20
C GLU A 221 7.67 -1.79 -6.56
N LEU A 222 8.51 -2.63 -5.95
CA LEU A 222 9.91 -2.83 -6.28
C LEU A 222 10.07 -4.27 -6.79
N ARG A 223 10.69 -4.45 -7.95
CA ARG A 223 11.05 -5.76 -8.51
C ARG A 223 12.56 -5.96 -8.55
N LEU A 224 13.00 -7.10 -8.02
CA LEU A 224 14.38 -7.56 -8.09
C LEU A 224 14.60 -8.34 -9.38
N ASP A 225 15.10 -7.66 -10.40
CA ASP A 225 15.31 -8.27 -11.72
C ASP A 225 16.50 -9.26 -11.74
N ASN A 226 17.40 -9.21 -10.74
CA ASN A 226 18.56 -10.11 -10.63
C ASN A 226 19.41 -10.20 -11.91
N GLY A 227 19.46 -9.11 -12.69
CA GLY A 227 20.16 -9.03 -13.98
C GLY A 227 19.35 -9.51 -15.20
N ALA A 228 18.10 -9.91 -15.01
CA ALA A 228 17.15 -10.18 -16.09
C ALA A 228 16.57 -8.88 -16.65
N SER A 229 16.05 -8.96 -17.88
CA SER A 229 15.13 -7.96 -18.43
C SER A 229 13.76 -8.60 -18.44
N ALA A 230 12.76 -7.93 -17.89
CA ALA A 230 11.40 -8.43 -17.82
C ALA A 230 10.40 -7.45 -18.45
N PRO A 231 9.24 -7.95 -18.93
CA PRO A 231 8.21 -7.09 -19.51
C PRO A 231 7.68 -6.07 -18.50
N ALA A 232 6.87 -5.13 -19.01
CA ALA A 232 6.12 -4.23 -18.15
C ALA A 232 5.10 -5.01 -17.31
N GLU A 233 4.91 -4.56 -16.08
CA GLU A 233 3.97 -5.12 -15.12
C GLU A 233 3.09 -4.03 -14.55
N ASP A 234 1.82 -4.36 -14.30
CA ASP A 234 0.82 -3.45 -13.77
C ASP A 234 0.23 -3.96 -12.46
N TRP A 235 0.31 -3.14 -11.42
CA TRP A 235 -0.45 -3.29 -10.18
C TRP A 235 -1.54 -2.22 -10.09
N PHE A 236 -2.73 -2.61 -9.66
CA PHE A 236 -3.88 -1.71 -9.50
C PHE A 236 -4.15 -1.50 -8.01
N TRP A 237 -4.31 -0.25 -7.60
CA TRP A 237 -4.41 0.15 -6.20
C TRP A 237 -5.63 1.03 -5.96
N SER A 238 -6.24 0.87 -4.79
CA SER A 238 -7.29 1.77 -4.28
C SER A 238 -7.45 1.62 -2.77
N GLY A 239 -8.26 2.46 -2.13
CA GLY A 239 -8.53 2.39 -0.70
C GLY A 239 -7.28 2.63 0.14
N VAL A 240 -6.38 3.49 -0.32
CA VAL A 240 -5.09 3.75 0.34
C VAL A 240 -5.26 4.89 1.33
N TYR A 241 -5.16 4.59 2.63
CA TYR A 241 -5.28 5.58 3.70
C TYR A 241 -4.71 5.05 5.02
N ILE A 242 -4.54 5.94 5.99
CA ILE A 242 -4.09 5.57 7.34
C ILE A 242 -5.10 6.11 8.35
N GLU A 243 -5.52 5.26 9.28
CA GLU A 243 -6.44 5.63 10.35
C GLU A 243 -5.93 5.21 11.73
N SER A 244 -6.56 5.78 12.75
CA SER A 244 -6.35 5.46 14.17
C SER A 244 -7.69 5.09 14.83
N GLY A 245 -7.62 4.55 16.04
CA GLY A 245 -8.81 4.19 16.81
C GLY A 245 -9.26 2.76 16.53
N LYS A 246 -10.46 2.57 16.00
CA LYS A 246 -10.98 1.25 15.63
C LYS A 246 -10.84 1.03 14.13
N VAL A 247 -10.31 -0.13 13.75
CA VAL A 247 -10.21 -0.52 12.32
C VAL A 247 -11.56 -0.50 11.62
N THR A 248 -11.61 0.16 10.48
CA THR A 248 -12.67 0.15 9.49
C THR A 248 -12.54 -1.15 8.70
N THR A 249 -13.47 -2.09 8.94
CA THR A 249 -13.44 -3.37 8.24
C THR A 249 -14.21 -3.37 6.92
N ASP A 250 -15.08 -2.38 6.69
CA ASP A 250 -15.83 -2.27 5.44
C ASP A 250 -14.94 -1.70 4.33
N VAL A 251 -14.79 -2.45 3.25
CA VAL A 251 -13.98 -2.06 2.08
C VAL A 251 -14.60 -0.92 1.28
N ALA A 252 -15.86 -0.56 1.57
CA ALA A 252 -16.47 0.67 1.06
C ALA A 252 -15.73 1.92 1.54
N GLY A 253 -15.04 1.85 2.68
CA GLY A 253 -14.23 2.90 3.28
C GLY A 253 -14.78 3.40 4.64
N PRO A 254 -14.08 4.36 5.28
CA PRO A 254 -14.37 4.81 6.64
C PRO A 254 -15.63 5.69 6.81
N TRP A 255 -16.37 6.00 5.74
CA TRP A 255 -17.50 6.95 5.75
C TRP A 255 -18.75 6.43 5.05
#